data_AF-A0A2D7AW93-F1
#
_entry.id   AF-A0A2D7AW93-F1
#
_cell.length_a   1.000
_cell.length_b   1.000
_cell.length_c   1.000
_cell.angle_alpha   90.00
_cell.angle_beta   90.00
_cell.angle_gamma   90.00
#
_symmetry.space_group_name_H-M   'P 1'
#
loop_
_entity.id
_entity.type
_entity.pdbx_description
1 polymer ?
#
loop_
_entity_poly.entity_id
_entity_poly.type
_entity_poly.pdbx_seq_one_letter_code
_entity_poly.pdbx_strand_id
1 'polypeptide(L)'
;MKASMIAAALLVAVPFLAGCATSSMDKANRAEAWSRCRTAPDPDTRDRCIETEIALLEARQERNAASYAERMKAAEEREAINEAQGLPREAVRETVDSGLRAPKD
;
A
#
# COMPACT_ATOMS: atom_id res chain seq x y z
N MET A 1 -20.17 21.37 -21.85
CA MET A 1 -20.03 22.22 -20.65
C MET A 1 -20.13 21.47 -19.31
N LYS A 2 -20.94 20.41 -19.16
CA LYS A 2 -21.04 19.64 -17.89
C LYS A 2 -19.80 18.80 -17.52
N ALA A 3 -19.09 18.22 -18.50
CA ALA A 3 -17.90 17.40 -18.26
C ALA A 3 -16.73 18.19 -17.65
N SER A 4 -16.63 19.49 -17.94
CA SER A 4 -15.56 20.36 -17.43
C SER A 4 -15.69 20.68 -15.94
N MET A 5 -16.91 20.64 -15.39
CA MET A 5 -17.14 20.90 -13.95
C MET A 5 -16.79 19.69 -13.08
N ILE A 6 -16.96 18.47 -13.61
CA ILE A 6 -16.61 17.23 -12.89
C ILE A 6 -15.08 17.10 -12.77
N ALA A 7 -14.35 17.44 -13.83
CA ALA A 7 -12.88 17.42 -13.82
C ALA A 7 -12.30 18.42 -12.81
N ALA A 8 -12.88 19.62 -12.68
CA ALA A 8 -12.44 20.63 -11.71
C ALA A 8 -12.70 20.21 -10.26
N ALA A 9 -13.81 19.54 -9.98
CA ALA A 9 -14.13 19.05 -8.63
C ALA A 9 -13.21 17.90 -8.18
N LEU A 10 -12.83 17.00 -9.09
CA LEU A 10 -11.87 15.93 -8.81
C LEU A 10 -10.45 16.47 -8.53
N LEU A 11 -10.01 17.48 -9.27
CA LEU A 11 -8.69 18.11 -9.07
C LEU A 11 -8.54 18.78 -7.70
N VAL A 12 -9.63 19.29 -7.12
CA VAL A 12 -9.62 19.84 -5.75
C VAL A 12 -9.72 18.74 -4.70
N ALA A 13 -10.52 17.69 -4.92
CA ALA A 13 -10.76 16.65 -3.91
C ALA A 13 -9.55 15.72 -3.66
N VAL A 14 -8.75 15.42 -4.69
CA VAL A 14 -7.60 14.50 -4.59
C VAL A 14 -6.53 14.96 -3.60
N PRO A 15 -6.03 16.23 -3.62
CA PRO A 15 -5.01 16.67 -2.66
C PRO A 15 -5.52 16.69 -1.21
N PHE A 16 -6.82 16.95 -0.98
CA PHE A 16 -7.39 16.89 0.38
C PHE A 16 -7.44 15.45 0.92
N LEU A 17 -7.75 14.46 0.06
CA LEU A 17 -7.75 13.04 0.47
C LEU A 17 -6.33 12.53 0.73
N ALA A 18 -5.36 12.93 -0.08
CA ALA A 18 -3.95 12.58 0.12
C ALA A 18 -3.41 13.16 1.45
N GLY A 19 -3.70 14.43 1.74
CA GLY A 19 -3.29 15.07 3.00
C GLY A 19 -3.90 14.44 4.26
N CYS A 20 -5.15 13.95 4.16
CA CYS A 20 -5.80 13.22 5.26
C CYS A 20 -5.14 11.85 5.53
N ALA A 21 -4.78 11.11 4.47
CA ALA A 21 -4.10 9.83 4.62
C ALA A 21 -2.73 10.02 5.28
N THR A 22 -1.90 10.95 4.79
CA THR A 22 -0.57 11.23 5.33
C THR A 22 -0.61 11.67 6.79
N SER A 23 -1.53 12.58 7.16
CA SER A 23 -1.63 13.06 8.55
C SER A 23 -2.16 11.99 9.53
N SER A 24 -2.97 11.04 9.05
CA SER A 24 -3.40 9.90 9.87
C SER A 24 -2.28 8.88 10.07
N MET A 25 -1.46 8.65 9.04
CA MET A 25 -0.32 7.74 9.08
C MET A 25 0.80 8.27 9.97
N ASP A 26 1.13 9.56 9.91
CA ASP A 26 2.12 10.18 10.81
C ASP A 26 1.73 10.01 12.29
N LYS A 27 0.46 10.26 12.62
CA LYS A 27 -0.06 10.03 13.98
C LYS A 27 0.01 8.56 14.40
N ALA A 28 -0.32 7.64 13.49
CA ALA A 28 -0.23 6.20 13.75
C ALA A 28 1.22 5.76 13.97
N ASN A 29 2.15 6.21 13.12
CA ASN A 29 3.58 5.93 13.23
C ASN A 29 4.13 6.45 14.56
N ARG A 30 3.77 7.67 14.94
CA ARG A 30 4.19 8.27 16.22
C ARG A 30 3.64 7.49 17.41
N ALA A 31 2.38 7.07 17.38
CA ALA A 31 1.77 6.27 18.45
C ALA A 31 2.43 4.89 18.57
N GLU A 32 2.72 4.24 17.44
CA GLU A 32 3.38 2.95 17.39
C GLU A 32 4.84 3.04 17.87
N ALA A 33 5.60 4.03 17.39
CA ALA A 33 6.96 4.30 17.83
C ALA A 33 7.02 4.59 19.34
N TRP A 34 6.09 5.40 19.85
CA TRP A 34 6.00 5.66 21.29
C TRP A 34 5.72 4.39 22.09
N SER A 35 4.81 3.53 21.62
CA SER A 35 4.51 2.24 22.24
C SER A 35 5.75 1.33 22.31
N ARG A 36 6.54 1.27 21.24
CA ARG A 36 7.80 0.50 21.16
C ARG A 36 8.88 1.05 22.09
N CYS A 37 8.98 2.36 22.21
CA CYS A 37 10.02 3.04 22.99
C CYS A 37 9.60 3.36 24.44
N ARG A 38 8.41 2.93 24.90
CA ARG A 38 7.85 3.32 26.20
C ARG A 38 8.72 2.95 27.41
N THR A 39 9.55 1.91 27.27
CA THR A 39 10.44 1.40 28.34
C THR A 39 11.86 1.95 28.27
N ALA A 40 12.11 2.96 27.43
CA ALA A 40 13.41 3.60 27.35
C ALA A 40 13.80 4.24 28.72
N PRO A 41 15.08 4.19 29.10
CA PRO A 41 15.53 4.49 30.46
C PRO A 41 15.42 5.97 30.83
N ASP A 42 15.53 6.87 29.86
CA ASP A 42 15.50 8.32 30.06
C ASP A 42 14.83 9.02 28.85
N PRO A 43 14.40 10.28 29.01
CA PRO A 43 13.72 11.01 27.94
C PRO A 43 14.54 11.15 26.66
N ASP A 44 15.83 11.44 26.75
CA ASP A 44 16.69 11.67 25.57
C ASP A 44 16.93 10.37 24.79
N THR A 45 17.06 9.24 25.49
CA THR A 45 17.14 7.91 24.87
C THR A 45 15.80 7.50 24.26
N ARG A 46 14.68 7.86 24.90
CA ARG A 46 13.34 7.62 24.36
C ARG A 46 13.11 8.40 23.07
N ASP A 47 13.49 9.68 23.04
CA ASP A 47 13.26 10.54 21.89
C ASP A 47 14.06 10.06 20.67
N ARG A 48 15.34 9.69 20.87
CA ARG A 48 16.16 9.05 19.83
C ARG A 48 15.61 7.71 19.36
N CYS A 49 15.07 6.90 20.27
CA CYS A 49 14.39 5.65 19.93
C CYS A 49 13.17 5.92 19.05
N ILE A 50 12.31 6.88 19.44
CA ILE A 50 11.09 7.22 18.70
C ILE A 50 11.44 7.74 17.30
N GLU A 51 12.42 8.62 17.17
CA GLU A 51 12.88 9.14 15.87
C GLU A 51 13.32 8.00 14.94
N THR A 52 14.13 7.07 15.47
CA THR A 52 14.59 5.91 14.72
C THR A 52 13.43 5.00 14.30
N GLU A 53 12.50 4.70 15.22
CA GLU A 53 11.34 3.85 14.94
C GLU A 53 10.40 4.47 13.89
N ILE A 54 10.18 5.79 13.95
CA ILE A 54 9.40 6.50 12.92
C ILE A 54 10.08 6.34 11.55
N ALA A 55 11.38 6.60 11.45
CA ALA A 55 12.11 6.45 10.19
C ALA A 55 12.05 5.02 9.63
N LEU A 56 12.11 4.01 10.51
CA LEU A 56 11.99 2.59 10.11
C LEU A 56 10.56 2.24 9.64
N LEU A 57 9.53 2.80 10.27
CA LEU A 57 8.13 2.62 9.87
C LEU A 57 7.86 3.27 8.51
N GLU A 58 8.34 4.49 8.30
CA GLU A 58 8.21 5.21 7.02
C GLU A 58 8.92 4.45 5.90
N ALA A 59 10.19 4.06 6.09
CA ALA A 59 10.93 3.28 5.10
C ALA A 59 10.26 1.94 4.77
N ARG A 60 9.58 1.29 5.74
CA ARG A 60 8.79 0.08 5.48
C ARG A 60 7.57 0.40 4.63
N GLN A 61 6.87 1.49 4.91
CA GLN A 61 5.68 1.90 4.15
C GLN A 61 6.04 2.22 2.71
N GLU A 62 7.13 2.94 2.47
CA GLU A 62 7.63 3.23 1.12
C GLU A 62 7.94 1.96 0.34
N ARG A 63 8.66 0.99 0.95
CA ARG A 63 8.93 -0.30 0.31
C ARG A 63 7.65 -1.08 -0.01
N ASN A 64 6.68 -1.07 0.90
CA ASN A 64 5.40 -1.74 0.68
C ASN A 64 4.60 -1.08 -0.45
N ALA A 65 4.58 0.25 -0.50
CA ALA A 65 3.92 1.01 -1.56
C ALA A 65 4.57 0.74 -2.93
N ALA A 66 5.91 0.74 -3.00
CA ALA A 66 6.65 0.40 -4.21
C ALA A 66 6.38 -1.05 -4.66
N SER A 67 6.43 -2.01 -3.73
CA SER A 67 6.13 -3.41 -4.02
C SER A 67 4.69 -3.61 -4.51
N TYR A 68 3.74 -2.90 -3.91
CA TYR A 68 2.34 -2.94 -4.34
C TYR A 68 2.18 -2.36 -5.75
N ALA A 69 2.82 -1.22 -6.06
CA ALA A 69 2.78 -0.62 -7.39
C ALA A 69 3.36 -1.56 -8.45
N GLU A 70 4.50 -2.22 -8.19
CA GLU A 70 5.08 -3.21 -9.10
C GLU A 70 4.16 -4.42 -9.32
N ARG A 71 3.52 -4.91 -8.25
CA ARG A 71 2.54 -6.01 -8.36
C ARG A 71 1.33 -5.62 -9.21
N MET A 72 0.83 -4.40 -9.04
CA MET A 72 -0.29 -3.88 -9.82
C MET A 72 0.09 -3.75 -11.30
N LYS A 73 1.25 -3.16 -11.60
CA LYS A 73 1.78 -3.06 -12.95
C LYS A 73 1.92 -4.43 -13.61
N ALA A 74 2.50 -5.39 -12.91
CA ALA A 74 2.63 -6.76 -13.42
C ALA A 74 1.26 -7.43 -13.65
N ALA A 75 0.25 -7.14 -12.82
CA ALA A 75 -1.09 -7.66 -13.00
C ALA A 75 -1.79 -7.05 -14.23
N GLU A 76 -1.68 -5.73 -14.40
CA GLU A 76 -2.18 -5.01 -15.58
C GLU A 76 -1.52 -5.49 -16.87
N GLU A 77 -0.20 -5.72 -16.85
CA GLU A 77 0.54 -6.26 -17.99
C GLU A 77 0.08 -7.68 -18.36
N ARG A 78 -0.16 -8.55 -17.37
CA ARG A 78 -0.74 -9.88 -17.61
C ARG A 78 -2.13 -9.78 -18.23
N GLU A 79 -2.98 -8.87 -17.74
CA GLU A 79 -4.32 -8.65 -18.30
C GLU A 79 -4.25 -8.19 -19.76
N ALA A 80 -3.36 -7.23 -20.07
CA ALA A 80 -3.17 -6.73 -21.43
C ALA A 80 -2.68 -7.82 -22.40
N ILE A 81 -1.75 -8.69 -21.97
CA ILE A 81 -1.29 -9.83 -22.77
C ILE A 81 -2.44 -10.81 -23.04
N ASN A 82 -3.22 -11.16 -22.02
CA ASN A 82 -4.33 -12.09 -22.16
C ASN A 82 -5.42 -11.54 -23.11
N GLU A 83 -5.72 -10.24 -23.01
CA GLU A 83 -6.65 -9.56 -23.92
C GLU A 83 -6.13 -9.57 -25.36
N ALA A 84 -4.84 -9.27 -25.57
CA ALA A 84 -4.21 -9.30 -26.89
C ALA A 84 -4.20 -10.71 -27.52
N GLN A 85 -4.15 -11.76 -26.71
CA GLN A 85 -4.25 -13.16 -27.15
C GLN A 85 -5.70 -13.61 -27.38
N GLY A 86 -6.70 -12.78 -27.06
CA GLY A 86 -8.12 -13.10 -27.20
C GLY A 86 -8.61 -14.16 -26.21
N LEU A 87 -7.92 -14.33 -25.08
CA LEU A 87 -8.30 -15.30 -24.06
C LEU A 87 -9.52 -14.79 -23.27
N PRO A 88 -10.56 -15.60 -23.06
CA PRO A 88 -11.69 -15.21 -22.22
C PRO A 88 -11.24 -15.05 -20.76
N ARG A 89 -11.77 -14.06 -20.05
CA ARG A 89 -11.38 -13.71 -18.67
C ARG A 89 -11.46 -14.91 -17.72
N GLU A 90 -12.44 -15.78 -17.91
CA GLU A 90 -12.66 -16.98 -17.10
C GLU A 90 -11.53 -18.00 -17.22
N ALA A 91 -10.87 -18.07 -18.38
CA ALA A 91 -9.79 -19.03 -18.64
C ALA A 91 -8.45 -18.60 -18.01
N VAL A 92 -8.28 -17.32 -17.70
CA VAL A 92 -7.02 -16.73 -17.18
C VAL A 92 -7.15 -16.20 -15.76
N ARG A 93 -8.29 -16.44 -15.10
CA ARG A 93 -8.54 -16.00 -13.74
C ARG A 93 -7.57 -16.70 -12.78
N GLU A 94 -6.76 -15.94 -12.05
CA GLU A 94 -5.94 -16.50 -10.97
C GLU A 94 -6.86 -17.15 -9.92
N THR A 95 -6.65 -18.44 -9.66
CA THR A 95 -7.33 -19.19 -8.60
C THR A 95 -6.35 -19.47 -7.46
N VAL A 96 -6.84 -19.39 -6.22
CA VAL A 96 -6.09 -19.83 -5.03
C VAL A 96 -6.00 -21.35 -4.91
N ASP A 97 -6.84 -22.09 -5.64
CA ASP A 97 -6.72 -23.54 -5.77
C ASP A 97 -5.54 -23.85 -6.70
N SER A 98 -4.50 -24.47 -6.15
CA SER A 98 -3.32 -24.90 -6.91
C SER A 98 -3.59 -26.11 -7.79
N GLY A 99 -4.74 -26.79 -7.63
CA GLY A 99 -5.06 -28.05 -8.29
C GLY A 99 -4.19 -29.23 -7.81
N LEU A 100 -3.23 -28.99 -6.92
CA LEU A 100 -2.36 -30.00 -6.35
C LEU A 100 -3.13 -30.76 -5.27
N ARG A 101 -3.43 -32.03 -5.55
CA ARG A 101 -3.96 -32.95 -4.54
C ARG A 101 -2.81 -33.72 -3.92
N ALA A 102 -2.83 -33.85 -2.60
CA ALA A 102 -1.93 -34.77 -1.91
C ALA A 102 -2.09 -36.18 -2.51
N PRO A 103 -0.99 -36.96 -2.61
CA PRO A 103 -1.08 -38.35 -3.03
C PRO A 103 -2.07 -39.10 -2.13
N LYS A 104 -2.87 -39.98 -2.72
CA LYS A 104 -3.71 -40.90 -1.95
C LYS A 104 -2.85 -42.12 -1.65
N ASP A 105 -2.59 -42.35 -0.37
CA ASP A 105 -1.98 -43.59 0.13
C ASP A 105 -2.85 -44.81 -0.16
#